data_AF-A0A7W4EJY6-F1
#
_entry.id   AF-A0A7W4EJY6-F1
#
_cell.length_a   1.000
_cell.length_b   1.000
_cell.length_c   1.000
_cell.angle_alpha   90.00
_cell.angle_beta   90.00
_cell.angle_gamma   90.00
#
_symmetry.space_group_name_H-M   'P 1'
#
loop_
_entity.id
_entity.type
_entity.pdbx_description
1 polymer ?
#
loop_
_entity_poly.entity_id
_entity_poly.type
_entity_poly.pdbx_seq_one_letter_code
_entity_poly.pdbx_strand_id
1 'polypeptide(L)'
;KGVTVFDKELSELANKTANVTYETNASLSLSQEHVAQAINKYGNRAQYLLAGQPDDVKAMKKLLTDKGIDSKNVKSSTFRGLK
;
A
#
# COMPACT_ATOMS: atom_id res chain seq x y z
N LYS A 1 -16.31 4.35 -1.48
CA LYS A 1 -16.88 3.58 -2.61
C LYS A 1 -15.97 3.79 -3.81
N GLY A 2 -15.56 2.74 -4.52
CA GLY A 2 -14.71 2.86 -5.71
C GLY A 2 -13.23 2.43 -5.56
N VAL A 3 -12.84 1.79 -4.45
CA VAL A 3 -11.45 1.29 -4.26
C VAL A 3 -11.11 0.11 -5.18
N THR A 4 -12.10 -0.65 -5.60
CA THR A 4 -11.96 -1.88 -6.41
C THR A 4 -12.33 -1.70 -7.87
N VAL A 5 -12.48 -0.45 -8.34
CA VAL A 5 -12.92 -0.15 -9.72
C VAL A 5 -11.97 -0.73 -10.78
N PHE A 6 -10.71 -0.96 -10.41
CA PHE A 6 -9.68 -1.53 -11.28
C PHE A 6 -9.18 -2.90 -10.81
N ASP A 7 -9.93 -3.62 -9.97
CA ASP A 7 -9.50 -4.92 -9.42
C ASP A 7 -9.17 -5.92 -10.52
N LYS A 8 -9.99 -5.97 -11.57
CA LYS A 8 -9.81 -6.90 -12.69
C LYS A 8 -8.56 -6.53 -13.48
N GLU A 9 -8.39 -5.26 -13.82
CA GLU A 9 -7.26 -4.75 -14.59
C GLU A 9 -5.93 -4.98 -13.85
N LEU A 10 -5.89 -4.73 -12.54
CA LEU A 10 -4.69 -4.95 -11.72
C LEU A 10 -4.37 -6.43 -11.54
N SER A 11 -5.40 -7.28 -11.36
CA SER A 11 -5.22 -8.73 -11.28
C SER A 11 -4.70 -9.32 -12.60
N GLU A 12 -5.25 -8.88 -13.74
CA GLU A 12 -4.78 -9.29 -15.05
C GLU A 12 -3.35 -8.81 -15.34
N LEU A 13 -3.00 -7.60 -14.93
CA LEU A 13 -1.65 -7.05 -15.07
C LEU A 13 -0.63 -7.86 -14.26
N ALA A 14 -0.96 -8.20 -13.01
CA ALA A 14 -0.09 -9.02 -12.16
C ALA A 14 0.11 -10.43 -12.74
N ASN A 15 -0.93 -11.04 -13.32
CA ASN A 15 -0.82 -12.36 -13.96
C ASN A 15 0.07 -12.38 -15.21
N LYS A 16 0.16 -11.24 -15.93
CA LYS A 16 0.93 -11.14 -17.20
C LYS A 16 2.34 -10.61 -17.01
N THR A 17 2.65 -10.01 -15.87
CA THR A 17 3.91 -9.28 -15.65
C THR A 17 4.73 -9.92 -14.54
N ALA A 18 5.91 -10.43 -14.87
CA ALA A 18 6.84 -10.96 -13.88
C ALA A 18 7.21 -9.87 -12.85
N ASN A 19 7.32 -10.26 -11.58
CA ASN A 19 7.66 -9.38 -10.45
C ASN A 19 6.60 -8.32 -10.10
N VAL A 20 5.35 -8.48 -10.57
CA VAL A 20 4.20 -7.70 -10.10
C VAL A 20 3.28 -8.62 -9.31
N THR A 21 2.90 -8.19 -8.12
CA THR A 21 1.92 -8.87 -7.28
C THR A 21 0.81 -7.88 -6.95
N TYR A 22 -0.44 -8.33 -7.05
CA TYR A 22 -1.61 -7.54 -6.69
C TYR A 22 -2.40 -8.30 -5.63
N GLU A 23 -2.71 -7.61 -4.53
CA GLU A 23 -3.44 -8.19 -3.41
C GLU A 23 -4.42 -7.16 -2.84
N THR A 24 -5.53 -7.65 -2.31
CA THR A 24 -6.52 -6.86 -1.58
C THR A 24 -6.71 -7.45 -0.19
N ASN A 25 -7.00 -6.59 0.78
CA ASN A 25 -7.25 -6.98 2.16
C ASN A 25 -8.64 -6.53 2.57
N ALA A 26 -9.35 -7.39 3.30
CA ALA A 26 -10.71 -7.11 3.75
C ALA A 26 -10.78 -6.03 4.85
N SER A 27 -9.65 -5.68 5.47
CA SER A 27 -9.58 -4.69 6.54
C SER A 27 -8.24 -3.94 6.60
N LEU A 28 -8.24 -2.80 7.28
CA LEU A 28 -7.04 -2.03 7.55
C LEU A 28 -6.02 -2.83 8.37
N SER A 29 -6.47 -3.61 9.36
CA SER A 29 -5.58 -4.42 10.21
C SER A 29 -4.81 -5.46 9.40
N LEU A 30 -5.49 -6.16 8.48
CA LEU A 30 -4.84 -7.12 7.59
C LEU A 30 -3.86 -6.42 6.63
N SER A 31 -4.23 -5.23 6.15
CA SER A 31 -3.33 -4.41 5.33
C SER A 31 -2.06 -4.01 6.10
N GLN A 32 -2.18 -3.67 7.38
CA GLN A 32 -1.03 -3.34 8.24
C GLN A 32 -0.10 -4.53 8.45
N GLU A 33 -0.66 -5.71 8.68
CA GLU A 33 0.12 -6.94 8.83
C GLU A 33 0.89 -7.27 7.56
N HIS A 34 0.22 -7.21 6.41
CA HIS A 34 0.85 -7.47 5.12
C HIS A 34 1.99 -6.47 4.84
N VAL A 35 1.76 -5.17 5.08
CA VAL A 35 2.80 -4.15 4.94
C VAL A 35 3.95 -4.40 5.92
N ALA A 36 3.68 -4.85 7.15
CA ALA A 36 4.73 -5.18 8.11
C ALA A 36 5.61 -6.36 7.63
N GLN A 37 5.03 -7.36 6.97
CA GLN A 37 5.80 -8.44 6.35
C GLN A 37 6.71 -7.92 5.22
N ALA A 38 6.19 -7.02 4.37
CA ALA A 38 6.98 -6.37 3.33
C ALA A 38 8.12 -5.51 3.91
N ILE A 39 7.86 -4.78 5.01
CA ILE A 39 8.90 -4.05 5.75
C ILE A 39 9.98 -5.00 6.29
N ASN A 40 9.60 -6.13 6.88
CA ASN A 40 10.57 -7.10 7.39
C ASN A 40 11.46 -7.68 6.27
N LYS A 41 10.89 -7.86 5.07
CA LYS A 41 11.62 -8.41 3.92
C LYS A 41 12.53 -7.39 3.23
N TYR A 42 12.05 -6.17 3.03
CA TYR A 42 12.73 -5.18 2.18
C TYR A 42 13.29 -3.98 2.95
N GLY A 43 12.66 -3.60 4.07
CA GLY A 43 13.04 -2.47 4.90
C GLY A 43 13.33 -1.21 4.09
N ASN A 44 14.40 -0.50 4.47
CA ASN A 44 14.82 0.74 3.82
C ASN A 44 15.39 0.61 2.40
N ARG A 45 15.37 -0.60 1.81
CA ARG A 45 15.74 -0.82 0.40
C ARG A 45 14.55 -0.61 -0.55
N ALA A 46 13.32 -0.62 -0.04
CA ALA A 46 12.12 -0.38 -0.82
C ALA A 46 11.69 1.09 -0.79
N GLN A 47 11.00 1.53 -1.84
CA GLN A 47 10.15 2.72 -1.80
C GLN A 47 8.72 2.32 -1.50
N TYR A 48 8.09 3.06 -0.59
CA TYR A 48 6.71 2.87 -0.17
C TYR A 48 5.87 4.02 -0.71
N LEU A 49 4.91 3.68 -1.58
CA LEU A 49 3.98 4.63 -2.18
C LEU A 49 2.60 4.41 -1.55
N LEU A 50 2.08 5.42 -0.85
CA LEU A 50 0.78 5.38 -0.18
C LEU A 50 -0.24 6.28 -0.90
N ALA A 51 -1.40 5.74 -1.24
CA ALA A 51 -2.50 6.50 -1.82
C ALA A 51 -3.84 6.00 -1.27
N GLY A 52 -4.75 6.90 -0.92
CA GLY A 52 -6.05 6.54 -0.37
C GLY A 52 -6.70 7.64 0.46
N GLN A 53 -7.73 7.28 1.24
CA GLN A 53 -8.39 8.22 2.13
C GLN A 53 -7.38 8.83 3.12
N PRO A 54 -7.54 10.12 3.50
CA PRO A 54 -6.58 10.80 4.37
C PRO A 54 -6.25 10.04 5.67
N ASP A 55 -7.26 9.47 6.33
CA ASP A 55 -7.08 8.76 7.60
C ASP A 55 -6.32 7.44 7.44
N ASP A 56 -6.60 6.69 6.37
CA ASP A 56 -5.89 5.43 6.05
C ASP A 56 -4.42 5.70 5.71
N VAL A 57 -4.16 6.74 4.91
CA VAL A 57 -2.79 7.15 4.56
C VAL A 57 -2.02 7.60 5.80
N LYS A 58 -2.67 8.34 6.70
CA LYS A 58 -2.07 8.76 7.98
C LYS A 58 -1.74 7.54 8.85
N ALA A 59 -2.62 6.55 8.92
CA ALA A 59 -2.39 5.32 9.67
C ALA A 59 -1.22 4.50 9.10
N MET A 60 -1.13 4.33 7.77
CA MET A 60 -0.02 3.58 7.14
C MET A 60 1.31 4.33 7.23
N LYS A 61 1.29 5.65 7.11
CA LYS A 61 2.49 6.46 7.30
C LYS A 61 3.04 6.30 8.72
N LYS A 62 2.17 6.30 9.73
CA LYS A 62 2.55 6.03 11.12
C LYS A 62 3.16 4.64 11.27
N LEU A 63 2.55 3.60 10.71
CA LEU A 63 3.10 2.24 10.73
C LEU A 63 4.54 2.18 10.17
N LEU A 64 4.77 2.80 9.00
CA LEU A 64 6.10 2.82 8.38
C LEU A 64 7.13 3.52 9.27
N THR A 65 6.76 4.66 9.87
CA THR A 65 7.62 5.40 10.80
C THR A 65 7.91 4.60 12.07
N ASP A 66 6.89 4.01 12.69
CA ASP A 66 7.03 3.20 13.92
C ASP A 66 7.91 1.95 13.68
N LYS A 67 7.95 1.45 12.43
CA LYS A 67 8.82 0.35 11.99
C LYS A 67 10.21 0.79 11.51
N GLY A 68 10.55 2.08 11.62
CA GLY A 68 11.89 2.59 11.31
C GLY A 68 12.19 2.79 9.82
N ILE A 69 11.16 2.92 8.98
CA ILE A 69 11.35 3.29 7.58
C ILE A 69 11.69 4.78 7.49
N ASP A 70 12.77 5.08 6.77
CA ASP A 70 13.24 6.43 6.50
C ASP A 70 12.18 7.20 5.69
N SER A 71 11.86 8.40 6.16
CA SER A 71 10.93 9.32 5.50
C SER A 71 11.23 9.55 4.02
N LYS A 72 12.51 9.49 3.59
CA LYS A 72 12.90 9.66 2.18
C LYS A 72 12.40 8.52 1.27
N ASN A 73 12.13 7.35 1.86
CA ASN A 73 11.63 6.17 1.16
C ASN A 73 10.09 6.12 1.12
N VAL A 74 9.40 7.07 1.76
CA VAL A 74 7.93 7.11 1.82
C VAL A 74 7.41 8.29 1.03
N LYS A 75 6.58 8.02 0.01
CA LYS A 75 5.80 9.03 -0.70
C LYS A 75 4.31 8.76 -0.47
N SER A 76 3.54 9.82 -0.27
CA SER A 76 2.12 9.69 0.04
C SER A 76 1.29 10.73 -0.72
N SER A 77 0.13 10.32 -1.18
CA SER A 77 -0.92 11.18 -1.73
C SER A 77 -2.26 10.83 -1.10
N THR A 78 -3.14 11.80 -0.90
CA THR A 78 -4.48 11.55 -0.38
C THR A 78 -5.52 11.69 -1.49
N PHE A 79 -6.47 10.78 -1.52
CA PHE A 79 -7.54 10.73 -2.50
C PHE A 79 -8.85 10.33 -1.83
N ARG A 80 -9.92 11.11 -2.09
CA ARG A 80 -11.23 10.88 -1.45
C ARG A 80 -12.17 9.98 -2.28
N GLY A 81 -11.68 9.43 -3.39
CA GLY A 81 -12.47 8.63 -4.32
C GLY A 81 -12.83 9.40 -5.60
N LEU A 82 -13.19 8.64 -6.62
CA LEU A 82 -13.77 9.20 -7.85
C LEU A 82 -15.19 9.69 -7.51
N LYS A 83 -15.54 10.89 -7.96
CA LYS A 83 -16.90 11.44 -7.84
C LYS A 83 -17.85 10.67 -8.75
#